data_AF-A0A2E9UU55-F1
#
_entry.id   AF-A0A2E9UU55-F1
#
_cell.length_a   1.000
_cell.length_b   1.000
_cell.length_c   1.000
_cell.angle_alpha   90.00
_cell.angle_beta   90.00
_cell.angle_gamma   90.00
#
_symmetry.space_group_name_H-M   'P 1'
#
loop_
_entity.id
_entity.type
_entity.pdbx_description
1 polymer ?
#
loop_
_entity_poly.entity_id
_entity_poly.type
_entity_poly.pdbx_seq_one_letter_code
_entity_poly.pdbx_strand_id
1 'polypeptide(L)' 'AEGLIGTRTDLAKRHGSLITAAVSGNLNVYGMGNGPSVTDGLEQLNPVSLARLLLSEETK' A
#
# COMPACT_ATOMS: atom_id res chain seq x y z
N ALA A 1 -16.27 9.12 1.42
CA ALA A 1 -15.70 7.94 0.74
C ALA A 1 -15.60 6.81 1.77
N GLU A 2 -15.68 5.54 1.34
CA GLU A 2 -15.67 4.39 2.27
C GLU A 2 -14.33 3.63 2.27
N GLY A 3 -13.51 3.83 1.23
CA GLY A 3 -12.24 3.14 1.10
C GLY A 3 -11.21 3.89 0.28
N LEU A 4 -9.98 3.38 0.35
CA LEU A 4 -8.77 3.90 -0.28
C LEU A 4 -8.10 2.79 -1.08
N ILE A 5 -7.71 3.09 -2.32
CA ILE A 5 -6.82 2.27 -3.13
C ILE A 5 -5.55 3.07 -3.39
N GLY A 6 -4.41 2.50 -3.04
CA GLY A 6 -3.11 3.03 -3.42
C GLY A 6 -2.72 2.59 -4.80
N THR A 7 -2.25 3.47 -5.66
CA THR A 7 -1.69 3.09 -6.96
C THR A 7 -0.28 3.61 -7.09
N ARG A 8 0.52 2.96 -7.96
CA ARG A 8 1.90 3.35 -8.24
C ARG A 8 2.81 3.36 -7.00
N THR A 9 2.56 2.47 -6.05
CA THR A 9 3.34 2.41 -4.81
C THR A 9 4.73 1.80 -5.01
N ASP A 10 4.93 1.07 -6.11
CA ASP A 10 6.23 0.67 -6.64
C ASP A 10 7.16 1.86 -6.87
N LEU A 11 6.61 2.96 -7.41
CA LEU A 11 7.35 4.18 -7.69
C LEU A 11 7.50 5.04 -6.43
N ALA A 12 6.41 5.22 -5.69
CA ALA A 12 6.40 6.11 -4.53
C ALA A 12 7.24 5.58 -3.36
N LYS A 13 7.30 4.25 -3.17
CA LYS A 13 7.94 3.54 -2.04
C LYS A 13 7.54 4.08 -0.64
N ARG A 14 6.44 4.81 -0.54
CA ARG A 14 5.95 5.48 0.69
C ARG A 14 4.69 4.81 1.23
N HIS A 15 4.80 3.54 1.58
CA HIS A 15 3.67 2.74 2.10
C HIS A 15 3.02 3.35 3.36
N GLY A 16 3.81 4.02 4.21
CA GLY A 16 3.32 4.68 5.43
C GLY A 16 2.35 5.86 5.17
N SER A 17 2.49 6.60 4.06
CA SER A 17 1.57 7.70 3.76
C SER A 17 0.19 7.18 3.37
N LEU A 18 0.10 5.99 2.77
CA LEU A 18 -1.17 5.35 2.45
C LEU A 18 -1.96 5.02 3.72
N ILE A 19 -1.28 4.42 4.71
CA ILE A 19 -1.85 4.12 6.02
C ILE A 19 -2.28 5.40 6.71
N THR A 20 -1.43 6.44 6.70
CA THR A 20 -1.74 7.73 7.33
C THR A 20 -2.98 8.37 6.70
N ALA A 21 -3.11 8.33 5.37
CA ALA A 21 -4.28 8.84 4.67
C ALA A 21 -5.55 8.05 5.01
N ALA A 22 -5.46 6.72 5.08
CA ALA A 22 -6.58 5.87 5.47
C ALA A 22 -7.04 6.16 6.91
N VAL A 23 -6.11 6.27 7.86
CA VAL A 23 -6.40 6.61 9.26
C VAL A 23 -7.01 8.02 9.37
N SER A 24 -6.42 9.00 8.71
CA SER A 24 -6.87 10.40 8.78
C SER A 24 -8.25 10.60 8.15
N GLY A 25 -8.57 9.80 7.13
CA GLY A 25 -9.86 9.85 6.44
C GLY A 25 -10.91 8.88 6.98
N ASN A 26 -10.59 8.07 7.99
CA ASN A 26 -11.42 6.96 8.46
C ASN A 26 -11.88 6.03 7.30
N LEU A 27 -10.94 5.64 6.44
CA LEU A 27 -11.17 4.84 5.23
C LEU A 27 -10.66 3.41 5.39
N ASN A 28 -11.38 2.45 4.82
CA ASN A 28 -10.87 1.08 4.67
C ASN A 28 -9.81 1.02 3.56
N VAL A 29 -8.71 0.30 3.77
CA VAL A 29 -7.74 0.04 2.68
C VAL A 29 -8.24 -1.14 1.85
N TYR A 30 -8.64 -0.88 0.60
CA TYR A 30 -9.13 -1.93 -0.30
C TYR A 30 -8.01 -2.65 -1.05
N GLY A 31 -6.83 -2.02 -1.15
CA GLY A 31 -5.65 -2.63 -1.71
C GLY A 31 -4.68 -1.62 -2.30
N MET A 32 -3.62 -2.15 -2.89
CA MET A 32 -2.51 -1.37 -3.41
C MET A 32 -2.00 -1.96 -4.72
N GLY A 33 -1.98 -1.15 -5.78
CA GLY A 33 -1.31 -1.48 -7.04
C GLY A 33 0.19 -1.19 -6.95
N ASN A 34 0.99 -2.23 -7.10
CA ASN A 34 2.46 -2.24 -7.03
C ASN A 34 3.12 -2.53 -8.39
N GLY A 35 2.38 -2.36 -9.48
CA GLY A 35 2.85 -2.55 -10.84
C GLY A 35 2.40 -1.41 -11.76
N PRO A 36 3.05 -1.27 -12.93
CA PRO A 36 2.74 -0.21 -13.88
C PRO A 36 1.41 -0.42 -14.64
N SER A 37 0.84 -1.63 -14.62
CA SER A 37 -0.37 -1.98 -15.38
C SER A 37 -1.60 -2.17 -14.48
N VAL A 38 -2.76 -1.77 -14.99
CA VAL A 38 -4.06 -2.03 -14.33
C VAL A 38 -4.37 -3.53 -14.22
N THR A 39 -3.71 -4.36 -15.03
CA THR A 39 -3.85 -5.82 -15.02
C THR A 39 -3.03 -6.50 -13.93
N ASP A 40 -2.09 -5.79 -13.29
CA ASP A 40 -1.23 -6.36 -12.25
C ASP A 40 -2.01 -6.67 -10.96
N GLY A 41 -3.22 -6.10 -10.85
CA GLY A 41 -4.12 -6.32 -9.73
C GLY A 41 -3.77 -5.45 -8.52
N LEU A 42 -4.39 -5.78 -7.39
CA LEU A 42 -4.20 -5.09 -6.11
C LEU A 42 -3.69 -6.09 -5.08
N GLU A 43 -2.64 -5.71 -4.37
CA GLU A 43 -2.20 -6.44 -3.18
C GLU A 43 -2.92 -5.92 -1.94
N GLN A 44 -3.19 -6.83 -1.00
CA GLN A 44 -3.72 -6.45 0.30
C GLN A 44 -2.61 -5.84 1.17
N LEU A 45 -2.88 -4.64 1.67
CA LEU A 45 -2.08 -4.02 2.71
C LEU A 45 -2.75 -4.23 4.07
N ASN A 46 -2.09 -5.00 4.93
CA ASN A 46 -2.46 -5.20 6.32
C ASN A 46 -1.23 -4.92 7.22
N PRO A 47 -1.38 -4.88 8.55
CA PRO A 47 -0.25 -4.58 9.45
C PRO A 47 0.96 -5.50 9.25
N VAL A 48 0.75 -6.77 8.91
CA VAL A 48 1.82 -7.76 8.68
C VAL A 48 2.52 -7.51 7.34
N SER A 49 1.79 -7.31 6.24
CA SER A 49 2.40 -7.01 4.95
C SER A 49 3.11 -5.65 4.96
N LEU A 50 2.56 -4.66 5.68
CA LEU A 50 3.23 -3.39 5.92
C LEU A 50 4.53 -3.57 6.72
N ALA A 51 4.49 -4.32 7.82
CA ALA A 51 5.70 -4.57 8.62
C ALA A 51 6.79 -5.24 7.77
N ARG A 52 6.43 -6.20 6.91
CA ARG A 52 7.37 -6.81 5.96
C ARG A 52 7.94 -5.78 4.99
N LEU A 53 7.11 -4.92 4.39
CA LEU A 53 7.59 -3.87 3.48
C LEU A 53 8.54 -2.86 4.16
N LEU A 54 8.35 -2.60 5.46
CA LEU A 54 9.20 -1.68 6.24
C LEU A 54 10.48 -2.35 6.75
N LEU A 55 10.42 -3.64 7.08
CA LEU A 55 11.51 -4.41 7.70
C LEU A 55 12.27 -5.27 6.69
N SER A 56 11.81 -5.35 5.44
CA SER A 56 12.59 -5.88 4.33
C SER A 56 13.74 -4.93 4.05
N GLU A 57 14.76 -5.05 4.90
CA GLU A 57 16.14 -4.77 4.54
C GLU A 57 16.47 -5.56 3.28
N GLU A 58 17.20 -4.90 2.39
CA GLU A 58 17.78 -5.41 1.17
C GLU A 58 18.35 -6.82 1.39
N THR A 59 17.65 -7.88 0.96
CA THR A 59 18.29 -9.18 0.81
C THR A 59 19.30 -9.05 -0.33
N LYS A 60 20.53 -8.69 0.04
CA LYS A 60 21.73 -8.86 -0.77
C LYS A 60 22.61 -9.90 -0.12
#